data_AF-A0A6P5AP76-F1
#
_entry.id   AF-A0A6P5AP76-F1
#
_cell.length_a   1.000
_cell.length_b   1.000
_cell.length_c   1.000
_cell.angle_alpha   90.00
_cell.angle_beta   90.00
_cell.angle_gamma   90.00
#
_symmetry.space_group_name_H-M   'P 1'
#
loop_
_entity.id
_entity.type
_entity.pdbx_description
1 polymer ?
#
loop_
_entity_poly.entity_id
_entity_poly.type
_entity_poly.pdbx_seq_one_letter_code
_entity_poly.pdbx_strand_id
1 'polypeptide(L)'
;MKLSSVIPWALLLSTATVDSMDWLPRNTNCGGILKEESGVIATYYGPKTNCVWTIQMPPEYHVRVSIQYLQLNCNKESLEIIDGLPGSPVLGKICEGSLMDYRSSGSIMTVKYIREPEHPASFYEVLYFQDPQA
;
A
#
# COMPACT_ATOMS: atom_id res chain seq x y z
N MET A 1 0.01 -48.36 39.75
CA MET A 1 -1.06 -47.36 39.63
C MET A 1 -0.51 -46.19 38.83
N LYS A 2 -1.02 -45.99 37.61
CA LYS A 2 -0.67 -44.86 36.73
C LYS A 2 -1.46 -43.64 37.19
N LEU A 3 -0.80 -42.54 37.56
CA LEU A 3 -1.46 -41.23 37.58
C LEU A 3 -1.31 -40.60 36.20
N SER A 4 -2.44 -40.51 35.51
CA SER A 4 -2.64 -39.72 34.31
C SER A 4 -2.55 -38.23 34.66
N SER A 5 -1.63 -37.50 34.03
CA SER A 5 -1.74 -36.05 33.91
C SER A 5 -2.49 -35.77 32.60
N VAL A 6 -3.76 -35.43 32.72
CA VAL A 6 -4.59 -34.98 31.59
C VAL A 6 -4.29 -33.49 31.44
N ILE A 7 -3.51 -33.14 30.42
CA ILE A 7 -3.31 -31.74 30.03
C ILE A 7 -4.62 -31.29 29.39
N PRO A 8 -5.35 -30.30 29.93
CA PRO A 8 -6.53 -29.77 29.25
C PRO A 8 -6.04 -28.99 28.04
N TRP A 9 -6.30 -29.49 26.83
CA TRP A 9 -6.03 -28.77 25.57
C TRP A 9 -7.04 -27.64 25.30
N ALA A 10 -7.82 -27.26 26.30
CA ALA A 10 -8.69 -26.09 26.23
C ALA A 10 -7.87 -24.86 26.64
N LEU A 11 -7.94 -23.82 25.81
CA LEU A 11 -7.29 -22.50 25.92
C LEU A 11 -6.01 -22.30 25.10
N LEU A 12 -5.89 -22.95 23.95
CA LEU A 12 -5.35 -22.23 22.78
C LEU A 12 -6.53 -21.57 22.08
N LEU A 13 -7.07 -20.51 22.70
CA LEU A 13 -7.78 -19.48 21.93
C LEU A 13 -6.71 -18.84 21.06
N SER A 14 -6.56 -19.35 19.83
CA SER A 14 -5.91 -18.59 18.77
C SER A 14 -6.81 -17.37 18.59
N THR A 15 -6.49 -16.30 19.32
CA THR A 15 -6.95 -14.98 18.95
C THR A 15 -6.47 -14.83 17.52
N ALA A 16 -7.39 -14.76 16.57
CA ALA A 16 -7.07 -14.18 15.28
C ALA A 16 -6.48 -12.81 15.63
N THR A 17 -5.16 -12.70 15.58
CA THR A 17 -4.52 -11.41 15.61
C THR A 17 -5.08 -10.73 14.39
N VAL A 18 -5.87 -9.67 14.59
CA VAL A 18 -5.95 -8.64 13.57
C VAL A 18 -4.48 -8.26 13.41
N ASP A 19 -3.84 -8.83 12.39
CA ASP A 19 -2.41 -8.68 12.18
C ASP A 19 -2.23 -7.19 11.96
N SER A 20 -1.79 -6.50 13.01
CA SER A 20 -1.69 -5.06 13.00
C SER A 20 -0.66 -4.74 11.94
N MET A 21 -1.10 -4.15 10.82
CA MET A 21 -0.25 -3.68 9.72
C MET A 21 0.86 -2.70 10.16
N ASP A 22 0.96 -2.41 11.47
CA ASP A 22 1.99 -1.65 12.18
C ASP A 22 3.43 -2.15 11.97
N TRP A 23 3.64 -3.39 11.52
CA TRP A 23 4.99 -3.91 11.26
C TRP A 23 5.51 -3.67 9.84
N LEU A 24 4.67 -3.19 8.92
CA LEU A 24 5.08 -2.95 7.54
C LEU A 24 6.01 -1.72 7.43
N PRO A 25 7.06 -1.78 6.60
CA PRO A 25 7.96 -0.65 6.40
C PRO A 25 7.18 0.53 5.79
N ARG A 26 7.22 1.67 6.49
CA ARG A 26 6.50 2.89 6.10
C ARG A 26 7.41 3.87 5.37
N ASN A 27 7.04 4.22 4.14
CA ASN A 27 7.70 5.24 3.34
C ASN A 27 6.87 6.53 3.35
N THR A 28 7.41 7.56 4.01
CA THR A 28 6.87 8.92 4.01
C THR A 28 7.78 9.89 3.24
N ASN A 29 8.65 9.37 2.36
CA ASN A 29 9.47 10.20 1.49
C ASN A 29 8.64 10.64 0.28
N CYS A 30 8.99 11.77 -0.34
CA CYS A 30 8.36 12.16 -1.60
C CYS A 30 8.93 11.34 -2.77
N GLY A 31 8.34 10.15 -2.97
CA GLY A 31 8.71 9.22 -4.02
C GLY A 31 9.90 8.31 -3.68
N GLY A 32 10.30 7.51 -4.66
CA GLY A 32 11.41 6.57 -4.58
C GLY A 32 11.14 5.26 -5.31
N ILE A 33 12.17 4.44 -5.47
CA ILE A 33 12.02 3.06 -5.95
C ILE A 33 11.87 2.16 -4.71
N LEU A 34 10.75 1.43 -4.65
CA LEU A 34 10.42 0.53 -3.55
C LEU A 34 10.56 -0.91 -4.02
N LYS A 35 11.26 -1.73 -3.24
CA LYS A 35 11.57 -3.13 -3.58
C LYS A 35 11.23 -4.12 -2.46
N GLU A 36 10.64 -3.63 -1.37
CA GLU A 36 10.19 -4.49 -0.28
C GLU A 36 9.03 -5.36 -0.76
N GLU A 37 8.93 -6.60 -0.27
CA GLU A 37 7.83 -7.51 -0.64
C GLU A 37 6.47 -6.99 -0.17
N SER A 38 6.44 -6.18 0.88
CA SER A 38 5.25 -5.46 1.32
C SER A 38 5.63 -4.18 2.05
N GLY A 39 4.73 -3.20 2.05
CA GLY A 39 4.99 -1.94 2.74
C GLY A 39 3.85 -0.94 2.63
N VAL A 40 4.10 0.23 3.22
CA VAL A 40 3.15 1.34 3.28
C VAL A 40 3.75 2.58 2.63
N ILE A 41 3.04 3.19 1.69
CA ILE A 41 3.29 4.57 1.25
C ILE A 41 2.31 5.46 2.02
N ALA A 42 2.83 6.45 2.73
CA ALA A 42 2.03 7.36 3.55
C ALA A 42 2.39 8.83 3.29
N THR A 43 1.54 9.73 3.79
CA THR A 43 1.64 11.17 3.49
C THR A 43 3.02 11.77 3.70
N TYR A 44 3.54 12.39 2.65
CA TYR A 44 4.68 13.29 2.73
C TYR A 44 4.22 14.74 3.01
N TYR A 45 4.56 15.27 4.18
CA TYR A 45 4.17 16.63 4.60
C TYR A 45 5.16 17.74 4.21
N GLY A 46 6.18 17.44 3.40
CA GLY A 46 7.18 18.43 2.99
C GLY A 46 6.75 19.30 1.80
N PRO A 47 7.65 20.17 1.30
CA PRO A 47 7.32 21.21 0.34
C PRO A 47 7.04 20.71 -1.09
N LYS A 48 7.54 19.52 -1.46
CA LYS A 48 7.32 18.96 -2.79
C LYS A 48 5.83 18.63 -3.01
N THR A 49 5.34 18.90 -4.21
CA THR A 49 3.93 18.82 -4.59
C THR A 49 3.62 17.68 -5.56
N ASN A 50 4.65 16.97 -6.00
CA ASN A 50 4.56 15.85 -6.93
C ASN A 50 5.51 14.76 -6.44
N CYS A 51 4.94 13.67 -5.94
CA CYS A 51 5.67 12.55 -5.36
C CYS A 51 5.34 11.29 -6.15
N VAL A 52 6.38 10.55 -6.56
CA VAL A 52 6.26 9.39 -7.44
C VAL A 52 7.00 8.22 -6.84
N TRP A 53 6.27 7.18 -6.47
CA TRP A 53 6.83 5.92 -5.99
C TRP A 53 6.70 4.87 -7.08
N THR A 54 7.80 4.21 -7.42
CA THR A 54 7.81 3.08 -8.36
C THR A 54 8.11 1.83 -7.55
N ILE A 55 7.12 0.95 -7.45
CA ILE A 55 7.22 -0.34 -6.79
C ILE A 55 7.73 -1.34 -7.82
N GLN A 56 8.83 -2.03 -7.52
CA GLN A 56 9.48 -2.98 -8.42
C GLN A 56 9.61 -4.34 -7.73
N MET A 57 8.94 -5.33 -8.29
CA MET A 57 8.98 -6.73 -7.86
C MET A 57 9.85 -7.56 -8.82
N PRO A 58 10.25 -8.78 -8.44
CA PRO A 58 10.92 -9.69 -9.36
C PRO A 58 10.04 -10.01 -10.58
N PRO A 59 10.62 -10.42 -11.72
CA PRO A 59 9.89 -10.61 -12.99
C PRO A 59 8.71 -11.58 -12.92
N GLU A 60 8.75 -12.55 -12.00
CA GLU A 60 7.72 -13.59 -11.82
C GLU A 60 6.54 -13.14 -10.93
N TYR A 61 6.51 -11.88 -10.52
CA TYR A 61 5.48 -11.34 -9.63
C TYR A 61 4.78 -10.14 -10.25
N HIS A 62 3.57 -9.88 -9.76
CA HIS A 62 2.87 -8.62 -9.90
C HIS A 62 3.02 -7.77 -8.64
N VAL A 63 2.60 -6.52 -8.74
CA VAL A 63 2.38 -5.62 -7.63
C VAL A 63 0.87 -5.55 -7.38
N ARG A 64 0.47 -5.74 -6.13
CA ARG A 64 -0.87 -5.44 -5.66
C ARG A 64 -0.84 -4.19 -4.79
N VAL A 65 -1.71 -3.24 -5.06
CA VAL A 65 -1.89 -2.02 -4.26
C VAL A 65 -3.29 -2.01 -3.69
N SER A 66 -3.39 -1.77 -2.38
CA SER A 66 -4.66 -1.69 -1.66
C SER A 66 -4.78 -0.36 -0.92
N ILE A 67 -5.94 0.27 -1.03
CA ILE A 67 -6.27 1.52 -0.34
C ILE A 67 -7.61 1.32 0.35
N GLN A 68 -7.55 1.19 1.68
CA GLN A 68 -8.73 0.92 2.49
C GLN A 68 -9.72 2.09 2.45
N TYR A 69 -9.22 3.32 2.57
CA TYR A 69 -10.00 4.55 2.52
C TYR A 69 -9.14 5.70 2.01
N LEU A 70 -9.68 6.52 1.13
CA LEU A 70 -9.04 7.71 0.58
C LEU A 70 -10.03 8.86 0.61
N GLN A 71 -9.59 10.00 1.15
CA GLN A 71 -10.37 11.22 1.15
C GLN A 71 -9.43 12.42 1.04
N LEU A 72 -9.11 12.77 -0.20
CA LEU A 72 -8.33 13.93 -0.59
C LEU A 72 -9.26 15.08 -1.01
N ASN A 73 -8.70 16.27 -1.16
CA ASN A 73 -9.43 17.37 -1.81
C ASN A 73 -9.36 17.21 -3.34
N CYS A 74 -10.40 16.66 -3.96
CA CYS A 74 -10.43 16.38 -5.41
C CYS A 74 -10.17 17.58 -6.33
N ASN A 75 -10.34 18.82 -5.84
CA ASN A 75 -10.04 20.02 -6.61
C ASN A 75 -8.56 20.42 -6.54
N LYS A 76 -7.83 19.91 -5.54
CA LYS A 76 -6.50 20.36 -5.16
C LYS A 76 -5.46 19.25 -5.18
N GLU A 77 -5.90 18.00 -5.14
CA GLU A 77 -5.06 16.83 -4.92
C GLU A 77 -5.57 15.62 -5.70
N SER A 78 -4.66 14.71 -6.03
CA SER A 78 -5.01 13.42 -6.64
C SER A 78 -3.95 12.37 -6.38
N LEU A 79 -4.38 11.12 -6.34
CA LEU A 79 -3.53 9.94 -6.37
C LEU A 79 -3.76 9.18 -7.69
N GLU A 80 -2.70 8.92 -8.44
CA GLU A 80 -2.71 8.20 -9.71
C GLU A 80 -2.05 6.83 -9.51
N ILE A 81 -2.74 5.76 -9.93
CA ILE A 81 -2.21 4.39 -9.97
C ILE A 81 -1.91 4.04 -11.42
N ILE A 82 -0.66 3.67 -11.71
CA ILE A 82 -0.12 3.52 -13.06
C ILE A 82 0.46 2.11 -13.21
N ASP A 83 0.05 1.40 -14.26
CA ASP A 83 0.43 0.02 -14.55
C ASP A 83 1.81 -0.07 -15.23
N GLY A 84 2.87 0.19 -14.44
CA GLY A 84 4.26 0.15 -14.89
C GLY A 84 5.06 1.36 -14.43
N LEU A 85 5.99 1.80 -15.28
CA LEU A 85 6.81 3.00 -15.06
C LEU A 85 5.99 4.29 -15.26
N PRO A 86 6.48 5.45 -14.79
CA PRO A 86 5.85 6.73 -15.14
C PRO A 86 5.69 6.87 -16.67
N GLY A 87 4.45 7.11 -17.12
CA GLY A 87 4.09 7.17 -18.55
C GLY A 87 3.41 5.90 -19.09
N SER A 88 3.40 4.81 -18.33
CA SER A 88 2.56 3.64 -18.60
C SER A 88 1.06 3.94 -18.48
N PRO A 89 0.17 3.02 -18.90
CA PRO A 89 -1.28 3.18 -18.75
C PRO A 89 -1.71 3.48 -17.30
N VAL A 90 -2.66 4.40 -17.15
CA VAL A 90 -3.24 4.76 -15.84
C VAL A 90 -4.40 3.81 -15.53
N LEU A 91 -4.35 3.12 -14.39
CA LEU A 91 -5.44 2.28 -13.90
C LEU A 91 -6.52 3.11 -13.22
N GLY A 92 -6.13 4.21 -12.57
CA GLY A 92 -7.07 5.12 -11.93
C GLY A 92 -6.42 6.43 -11.52
N LYS A 93 -7.17 7.52 -11.65
CA LYS A 93 -6.90 8.79 -11.00
C LYS A 93 -8.01 9.03 -9.99
N ILE A 94 -7.65 8.96 -8.72
CA ILE A 94 -8.59 8.91 -7.60
C ILE A 94 -8.27 10.01 -6.60
N CYS A 95 -9.30 10.45 -5.89
CA CYS A 95 -9.20 11.41 -4.81
C CYS A 95 -10.12 11.05 -3.64
N GLU A 96 -11.16 10.27 -3.87
CA GLU A 96 -12.06 9.74 -2.85
C GLU A 96 -12.43 8.30 -3.17
N GLY A 97 -12.63 7.47 -2.15
CA GLY A 97 -13.09 6.09 -2.30
C GLY A 97 -12.69 5.21 -1.13
N SER A 98 -13.11 3.95 -1.17
CA SER A 98 -12.77 2.95 -0.16
C SER A 98 -12.67 1.57 -0.79
N LEU A 99 -11.99 0.64 -0.12
CA LEU A 99 -11.85 -0.75 -0.56
C LEU A 99 -11.32 -0.87 -2.00
N MET A 100 -10.36 -0.02 -2.36
CA MET A 100 -9.76 -0.02 -3.68
C MET A 100 -8.61 -1.04 -3.72
N ASP A 101 -8.60 -1.84 -4.78
CA ASP A 101 -7.60 -2.88 -5.01
C ASP A 101 -7.16 -2.85 -6.47
N TYR A 102 -5.86 -2.74 -6.69
CA TYR A 102 -5.24 -2.66 -8.00
C TYR A 102 -4.18 -3.74 -8.12
N ARG A 103 -4.14 -4.41 -9.27
CA ARG A 103 -3.11 -5.39 -9.61
C ARG A 103 -2.44 -4.97 -10.91
N SER A 104 -1.11 -4.95 -10.95
CA SER A 104 -0.37 -4.61 -12.17
C SER A 104 -0.42 -5.74 -13.19
N SER A 105 -0.20 -5.43 -14.46
CA SER A 105 -0.03 -6.42 -15.53
C SER A 105 1.38 -7.03 -15.56
N GLY A 106 2.38 -6.35 -15.00
CA GLY A 106 3.77 -6.83 -14.89
C GLY A 106 4.35 -6.63 -13.49
N SER A 107 5.69 -6.65 -13.38
CA SER A 107 6.39 -6.57 -12.09
C SER A 107 6.61 -5.15 -11.56
N ILE A 108 6.04 -4.13 -12.22
CA ILE A 108 6.22 -2.73 -11.83
C ILE A 108 4.85 -2.06 -11.74
N MET A 109 4.66 -1.26 -10.69
CA MET A 109 3.53 -0.33 -10.56
C MET A 109 4.04 1.01 -10.04
N THR A 110 3.47 2.11 -10.52
CA THR A 110 3.78 3.45 -10.03
C THR A 110 2.57 4.05 -9.31
N VAL A 111 2.81 4.59 -8.12
CA VAL A 111 1.85 5.40 -7.37
C VAL A 111 2.34 6.84 -7.42
N LYS A 112 1.46 7.77 -7.79
CA LYS A 112 1.82 9.17 -7.94
C LYS A 112 0.82 10.07 -7.22
N TYR A 113 1.32 10.87 -6.29
CA TYR A 113 0.54 11.87 -5.58
C TYR A 113 0.88 13.27 -6.09
N ILE A 114 -0.15 14.07 -6.34
CA ILE A 114 -0.01 15.47 -6.75
C ILE A 114 -0.91 16.34 -5.87
N ARG A 115 -0.42 17.52 -5.49
CA ARG A 115 -1.21 18.59 -4.86
C ARG A 115 -0.89 19.96 -5.45
N GLU A 116 -1.79 20.92 -5.28
CA GLU A 116 -1.47 22.33 -5.50
C GLU A 116 -0.41 22.83 -4.49
N PRO A 117 0.52 23.73 -4.88
CA PRO A 117 1.61 24.19 -4.02
C PRO A 117 1.19 24.76 -2.66
N GLU A 118 0.09 25.50 -2.63
CA GLU A 118 -0.40 26.19 -1.43
C GLU A 118 -1.36 25.33 -0.59
N HIS A 119 -1.74 24.15 -1.06
CA HIS A 119 -2.64 23.25 -0.34
C HIS A 119 -1.83 22.26 0.51
N PRO A 120 -2.05 22.16 1.83
CA PRO A 120 -1.39 21.15 2.65
C PRO A 120 -1.81 19.74 2.23
N ALA A 121 -0.91 18.76 2.34
CA ALA A 121 -1.23 17.39 1.93
C ALA A 121 -2.29 16.76 2.85
N SER A 122 -3.37 16.22 2.27
CA SER A 122 -4.32 15.38 3.03
C SER A 122 -3.68 14.05 3.45
N PHE A 123 -4.24 13.43 4.49
CA PHE A 123 -3.82 12.09 4.92
C PHE A 123 -4.16 11.04 3.85
N TYR A 124 -3.20 10.15 3.56
CA TYR A 124 -3.39 8.96 2.75
C TYR A 124 -2.46 7.84 3.23
N GLU A 125 -2.94 6.61 3.06
CA GLU A 125 -2.18 5.40 3.29
C GLU A 125 -2.45 4.43 2.15
N VAL A 126 -1.38 3.94 1.53
CA VAL A 126 -1.41 3.02 0.39
C VAL A 126 -0.58 1.81 0.74
N LEU A 127 -1.20 0.65 0.79
CA LEU A 127 -0.53 -0.62 1.04
C LEU A 127 -0.09 -1.21 -0.29
N TYR A 128 1.09 -1.82 -0.32
CA TYR A 128 1.53 -2.59 -1.47
C TYR A 128 2.09 -3.94 -1.05
N PHE A 129 1.91 -4.93 -1.93
CA PHE A 129 2.32 -6.31 -1.71
C PHE A 129 2.84 -6.91 -3.02
N GLN A 130 3.84 -7.76 -2.90
CA GLN A 130 4.25 -8.70 -3.92
C GLN A 130 3.15 -9.74 -4.11
N ASP A 131 2.71 -9.96 -5.35
CA ASP A 131 1.58 -10.82 -5.67
C ASP A 131 2.00 -11.87 -6.73
N PRO A 132 2.01 -13.17 -6.42
CA PRO A 132 2.42 -14.20 -7.37
C PRO A 132 1.66 -14.15 -8.69
N GLN A 133 2.37 -14.29 -9.82
CA GLN A 133 1.78 -14.61 -11.12
C GLN A 133 1.23 -16.04 -11.03
N ALA A 134 -0.08 -16.18 -10.82
CA ALA A 134 -0.74 -17.48 -10.75
C ALA A 134 -0.67 -18.23 -12.09
#